data_AF-A0A5J4NZH6-F1
#
_entry.id   AF-A0A5J4NZH6-F1
#
_cell.length_a   1.000
_cell.length_b   1.000
_cell.length_c   1.000
_cell.angle_alpha   90.00
_cell.angle_beta   90.00
_cell.angle_gamma   90.00
#
_symmetry.space_group_name_H-M   'P 1'
#
loop_
_entity.id
_entity.type
_entity.pdbx_description
1 polymer ?
#
loop_
_entity_poly.entity_id
_entity_poly.type
_entity_poly.pdbx_seq_one_letter_code
_entity_poly.pdbx_strand_id
1 'polypeptide(L)'
;AIRSGSGSCLVLDLLRHAACVDARVLDRLVMFLLDMIDGATEQFRPLIYNKTAQVLHAIAQYGTRSPTDSENSMLHLCELFIQRPHSICRPSLHKHLVDCTSLVDCLDSTFRIVTSRCPFNQQLQLLNTFRELYDQSSPGNLMMSLVLWCSILTGLRPDVVFVSNPEKLLNQLMCDAMDWLQHDSLPDTPTLLKRIILAYASVLNKCPEPLDTAVSMCVSNSLNRLLTQALPTEHFPKFAGSWLATCLHSLIAHPGPSRLAVVNQHLPSVLIGPIEMCAPQSQQFETVVTPTLTTVVICLLECIPDLCNPISPGQPASKLCHWQTTSVYEQKVYELVASPLATQVNVLHKLISLAEVNRKSMEDLRDAYLTAFLRLCVLLPTELLTINLKDLVRHSMLAVTSSSDFVAQSAGLRLFCALTDSLSTDILTNRLSTADADDLFVALPKLEQTARPVDIKHVAAGCSSEATRSSAMATAQVRLSIARCLTSMVHLPAEVTGRHRNKEVLPILQRLIDDPSRAVRLEAVRAQNAWLLRT
;
A
#
# COMPACT_ATOMS: atom_id res chain seq x y z
N ALA A 1 25.46 -25.02 -27.67
CA ALA A 1 26.09 -25.42 -26.38
C ALA A 1 25.15 -25.09 -25.22
N ILE A 2 24.05 -25.83 -25.11
CA ILE A 2 23.15 -25.81 -23.95
C ILE A 2 23.15 -27.22 -23.40
N ARG A 3 24.19 -27.55 -22.61
CA ARG A 3 24.15 -28.66 -21.67
C ARG A 3 24.79 -28.17 -20.38
N SER A 4 23.94 -28.16 -19.35
CA SER A 4 24.20 -27.98 -17.93
C SER A 4 25.66 -28.15 -17.47
N GLY A 5 26.18 -27.11 -16.81
CA GLY A 5 27.39 -27.17 -16.00
C GLY A 5 27.64 -25.80 -15.39
N SER A 6 28.02 -25.76 -14.12
CA SER A 6 28.32 -24.55 -13.32
C SER A 6 29.22 -23.49 -13.98
N GLY A 7 29.93 -23.84 -15.06
CA GLY A 7 30.69 -22.90 -15.89
C GLY A 7 29.87 -21.94 -16.77
N SER A 8 28.64 -22.28 -17.20
CA SER A 8 27.84 -21.39 -18.07
C SER A 8 27.26 -20.18 -17.33
N CYS A 9 26.97 -20.32 -16.04
CA CYS A 9 26.58 -19.20 -15.17
C CYS A 9 27.77 -18.27 -14.94
N LEU A 10 28.96 -18.82 -14.71
CA LEU A 10 30.16 -18.03 -14.41
C LEU A 10 30.60 -17.15 -15.60
N VAL A 11 30.48 -17.65 -16.84
CA VAL A 11 30.77 -16.86 -18.05
C VAL A 11 29.77 -15.71 -18.23
N LEU A 12 28.47 -15.96 -18.04
CA LEU A 12 27.46 -14.89 -18.11
C LEU A 12 27.64 -13.88 -16.98
N ASP A 13 28.02 -14.31 -15.79
CA ASP A 13 28.30 -13.42 -14.66
C ASP A 13 29.55 -12.55 -14.89
N LEU A 14 30.60 -13.12 -15.47
CA LEU A 14 31.81 -12.38 -15.88
C LEU A 14 31.53 -11.41 -17.01
N LEU A 15 30.79 -11.83 -18.05
CA LEU A 15 30.39 -10.96 -19.16
C LEU A 15 29.46 -9.85 -18.70
N ARG A 16 28.55 -10.14 -17.76
CA ARG A 16 27.70 -9.14 -17.12
C ARG A 16 28.53 -8.12 -16.35
N HIS A 17 29.50 -8.57 -15.56
CA HIS A 17 30.38 -7.66 -14.82
C HIS A 17 31.25 -6.82 -15.76
N ALA A 18 31.76 -7.41 -16.85
CA ALA A 18 32.51 -6.68 -17.87
C ALA A 18 31.63 -5.68 -18.64
N ALA A 19 30.39 -6.03 -18.97
CA ALA A 19 29.42 -5.14 -19.60
C ALA A 19 29.04 -3.94 -18.72
N CYS A 20 29.13 -4.09 -17.40
CA CYS A 20 28.95 -2.97 -16.47
C CYS A 20 30.09 -1.95 -16.48
N VAL A 21 31.26 -2.30 -17.03
CA VAL A 21 32.48 -1.48 -17.02
C VAL A 21 32.90 -1.05 -18.43
N ASP A 22 32.52 -1.79 -19.47
CA ASP A 22 32.85 -1.51 -20.87
C ASP A 22 31.60 -1.56 -21.77
N ALA A 23 31.27 -0.41 -22.37
CA ALA A 23 30.13 -0.23 -23.28
C ALA A 23 30.21 -1.11 -24.54
N ARG A 24 31.40 -1.47 -25.02
CA ARG A 24 31.55 -2.37 -26.18
C ARG A 24 31.21 -3.80 -25.83
N VAL A 25 31.52 -4.21 -24.59
CA VAL A 25 31.14 -5.53 -24.07
C VAL A 25 29.63 -5.58 -23.85
N LEU A 26 29.05 -4.50 -23.32
CA LEU A 26 27.60 -4.32 -23.20
C LEU A 26 26.91 -4.49 -24.55
N ASP A 27 27.34 -3.74 -25.56
CA ASP A 27 26.73 -3.76 -26.90
C ASP A 27 26.75 -5.16 -27.51
N ARG A 28 27.93 -5.81 -27.51
CA ARG A 28 28.07 -7.18 -28.04
C ARG A 28 27.25 -8.19 -27.25
N LEU A 29 27.19 -8.05 -25.92
CA LEU A 29 26.43 -8.96 -25.07
C LEU A 29 24.93 -8.82 -25.34
N VAL A 30 24.41 -7.59 -25.43
CA VAL A 30 22.98 -7.38 -25.69
C VAL A 30 22.61 -7.80 -27.10
N MET A 31 23.42 -7.47 -28.11
CA MET A 31 23.20 -7.93 -29.48
C MET A 31 23.20 -9.46 -29.57
N PHE A 32 24.16 -10.12 -28.93
CA PHE A 32 24.20 -11.58 -28.86
C PHE A 32 22.94 -12.16 -28.20
N LEU A 33 22.46 -11.56 -27.10
CA LEU A 33 21.25 -12.00 -26.40
C LEU A 33 19.99 -11.80 -27.25
N LEU A 34 19.88 -10.69 -27.98
CA LEU A 34 18.77 -10.42 -28.89
C LEU A 34 18.80 -11.37 -30.11
N ASP A 35 19.96 -11.59 -30.72
CA ASP A 35 20.14 -12.55 -31.81
C ASP A 35 19.81 -13.98 -31.36
N MET A 36 20.15 -14.35 -30.12
CA MET A 36 19.74 -15.62 -29.54
C MET A 36 18.22 -15.72 -29.36
N ILE A 37 17.53 -14.64 -28.96
CA ILE A 37 16.06 -14.62 -28.87
C ILE A 37 15.45 -14.80 -30.27
N ASP A 38 15.99 -14.10 -31.26
CA ASP A 38 15.51 -14.13 -32.64
C ASP A 38 15.74 -15.50 -33.31
N GLY A 39 16.87 -16.14 -33.04
CA GLY A 39 17.24 -17.46 -33.57
C GLY A 39 16.72 -18.67 -32.79
N ALA A 40 16.16 -18.48 -31.59
CA ALA A 40 15.69 -19.58 -30.75
C ALA A 40 14.39 -20.21 -31.27
N THR A 41 14.27 -21.53 -31.16
CA THR A 41 13.01 -22.27 -31.34
C THR A 41 12.00 -21.90 -30.25
N GLU A 42 10.70 -21.98 -30.53
CA GLU A 42 9.61 -21.59 -29.60
C GLU A 42 9.76 -22.19 -28.19
N GLN A 43 10.24 -23.43 -28.08
CA GLN A 43 10.41 -24.13 -26.80
C GLN A 43 11.46 -23.51 -25.86
N PHE A 44 12.57 -22.98 -26.40
CA PHE A 44 13.69 -22.44 -25.58
C PHE A 44 13.68 -20.92 -25.46
N ARG A 45 12.85 -20.24 -26.27
CA ARG A 45 12.76 -18.79 -26.34
C ARG A 45 12.39 -18.14 -24.99
N PRO A 46 11.44 -18.65 -24.18
CA PRO A 46 11.10 -18.06 -22.88
C PRO A 46 12.28 -18.06 -21.89
N LEU A 47 13.05 -19.15 -21.87
CA LEU A 47 14.21 -19.28 -20.98
C LEU A 47 15.32 -18.27 -21.34
N ILE A 48 15.60 -18.12 -22.62
CA ILE A 48 16.60 -17.17 -23.13
C ILE A 48 16.15 -15.75 -22.81
N TYR A 49 14.88 -15.44 -23.04
CA TYR A 49 14.31 -14.12 -22.78
C TYR A 49 14.35 -13.75 -21.28
N ASN A 50 14.02 -14.70 -20.38
CA ASN A 50 14.18 -14.51 -18.93
C ASN A 50 15.64 -14.22 -18.55
N LYS A 51 16.60 -14.95 -19.13
CA LYS A 51 18.02 -14.68 -18.89
C LYS A 51 18.46 -13.32 -19.42
N THR A 52 17.98 -12.92 -20.59
CA THR A 52 18.23 -11.58 -21.13
C THR A 52 17.70 -10.50 -20.19
N ALA A 53 16.46 -10.61 -19.72
CA ALA A 53 15.89 -9.66 -18.77
C ALA A 53 16.67 -9.60 -17.45
N GLN A 54 17.12 -10.73 -16.91
CA GLN A 54 17.96 -10.78 -15.70
C GLN A 54 19.30 -10.07 -15.91
N VAL A 55 19.94 -10.24 -17.07
CA VAL A 55 21.21 -9.58 -17.41
C VAL A 55 21.01 -8.07 -17.54
N LEU A 56 20.01 -7.64 -18.32
CA LEU A 56 19.66 -6.22 -18.49
C LEU A 56 19.33 -5.56 -17.13
N HIS A 57 18.55 -6.26 -16.30
CA HIS A 57 18.19 -5.77 -14.97
C HIS A 57 19.40 -5.59 -14.07
N ALA A 58 20.32 -6.56 -14.06
CA ALA A 58 21.53 -6.45 -13.25
C ALA A 58 22.47 -5.32 -13.72
N ILE A 59 22.55 -5.07 -15.04
CA ILE A 59 23.32 -3.93 -15.59
C ILE A 59 22.66 -2.60 -15.17
N ALA A 60 21.34 -2.50 -15.29
CA ALA A 60 20.58 -1.34 -14.82
C ALA A 60 20.79 -1.09 -13.32
N GLN A 61 20.70 -2.13 -12.49
CA GLN A 61 20.97 -2.04 -11.06
C GLN A 61 22.40 -1.61 -10.76
N TYR A 62 23.40 -2.13 -11.49
CA TYR A 62 24.79 -1.71 -11.31
C TYR A 62 24.95 -0.22 -11.59
N GLY A 63 24.32 0.29 -12.65
CA GLY A 63 24.35 1.71 -12.97
C GLY A 63 23.75 2.62 -11.90
N THR A 64 22.86 2.10 -11.06
CA THR A 64 22.36 2.87 -9.92
C THR A 64 23.38 3.09 -8.81
N ARG A 65 24.39 2.21 -8.69
CA ARG A 65 25.36 2.17 -7.57
C ARG A 65 26.67 2.93 -7.85
N SER A 66 27.07 3.08 -9.12
CA SER A 66 28.28 3.83 -9.53
C SER A 66 27.90 4.99 -10.46
N PRO A 67 27.77 6.25 -9.99
CA PRO A 67 27.23 7.34 -10.81
C PRO A 67 28.19 7.89 -11.88
N THR A 68 29.51 7.72 -11.76
CA THR A 68 30.48 8.34 -12.68
C THR A 68 30.80 7.51 -13.93
N ASP A 69 30.77 6.17 -13.82
CA ASP A 69 31.10 5.27 -14.95
C ASP A 69 29.85 4.69 -15.65
N SER A 70 28.65 4.91 -15.10
CA SER A 70 27.43 4.22 -15.54
C SER A 70 26.51 5.01 -16.48
N GLU A 71 26.69 6.32 -16.63
CA GLU A 71 25.84 7.13 -17.51
C GLU A 71 25.91 6.62 -18.96
N ASN A 72 27.12 6.28 -19.45
CA ASN A 72 27.31 5.71 -20.78
C ASN A 72 26.59 4.37 -20.97
N SER A 73 26.55 3.52 -19.94
CA SER A 73 25.84 2.24 -20.00
C SER A 73 24.33 2.41 -20.04
N MET A 74 23.78 3.39 -19.32
CA MET A 74 22.33 3.67 -19.32
C MET A 74 21.89 4.31 -20.64
N LEU A 75 22.70 5.22 -21.20
CA LEU A 75 22.49 5.79 -22.52
C LEU A 75 22.46 4.70 -23.60
N HIS A 76 23.46 3.80 -23.58
CA HIS A 76 23.55 2.70 -24.54
C HIS A 76 22.35 1.75 -24.45
N LEU A 77 21.93 1.39 -23.22
CA LEU A 77 20.72 0.59 -23.03
C LEU A 77 19.46 1.28 -23.56
N CYS A 78 19.34 2.60 -23.37
CA CYS A 78 18.22 3.37 -23.89
C CYS A 78 18.18 3.40 -25.42
N GLU A 79 19.34 3.63 -26.05
CA GLU A 79 19.46 3.59 -27.51
C GLU A 79 19.07 2.21 -28.06
N LEU A 80 19.50 1.13 -27.41
CA LEU A 80 19.11 -0.24 -27.77
C LEU A 80 17.59 -0.45 -27.66
N PHE A 81 16.96 0.07 -26.61
CA PHE A 81 15.50 -0.02 -26.44
C PHE A 81 14.74 0.74 -27.52
N ILE A 82 15.25 1.90 -27.94
CA ILE A 82 14.68 2.71 -29.02
C ILE A 82 14.87 2.04 -30.39
N GLN A 83 16.03 1.44 -30.65
CA GLN A 83 16.36 0.83 -31.94
C GLN A 83 15.70 -0.54 -32.16
N ARG A 84 15.43 -1.30 -31.08
CA ARG A 84 14.91 -2.68 -31.16
C ARG A 84 13.64 -2.93 -30.32
N PRO A 85 12.61 -2.08 -30.37
CA PRO A 85 11.44 -2.19 -29.52
C PRO A 85 10.66 -3.50 -29.74
N HIS A 86 10.54 -3.97 -30.99
CA HIS A 86 9.80 -5.20 -31.32
C HIS A 86 10.47 -6.49 -30.83
N SER A 87 11.81 -6.53 -30.78
CA SER A 87 12.55 -7.69 -30.26
C SER A 87 12.36 -7.81 -28.74
N ILE A 88 12.19 -6.66 -28.07
CA ILE A 88 11.91 -6.61 -26.63
C ILE A 88 10.43 -6.93 -26.37
N CYS A 89 9.48 -6.38 -27.13
CA CYS A 89 8.04 -6.56 -26.87
C CYS A 89 7.39 -7.75 -27.61
N ARG A 90 8.15 -8.83 -27.86
CA ARG A 90 7.74 -9.85 -28.84
C ARG A 90 6.55 -10.73 -28.38
N PRO A 91 5.60 -11.06 -29.28
CA PRO A 91 4.36 -11.81 -28.97
C PRO A 91 4.46 -13.17 -28.30
N SER A 92 5.59 -13.87 -28.44
CA SER A 92 5.74 -15.23 -27.90
C SER A 92 5.73 -15.33 -26.37
N LEU A 93 5.67 -14.19 -25.67
CA LEU A 93 5.52 -14.16 -24.21
C LEU A 93 4.10 -14.51 -23.73
N HIS A 94 3.03 -14.28 -24.52
CA HIS A 94 1.66 -14.38 -24.00
C HIS A 94 1.25 -15.79 -23.55
N LYS A 95 1.68 -16.82 -24.27
CA LYS A 95 1.38 -18.23 -23.91
C LYS A 95 2.15 -18.75 -22.69
N HIS A 96 3.15 -18.02 -22.22
CA HIS A 96 4.08 -18.47 -21.16
C HIS A 96 4.27 -17.45 -20.02
N LEU A 97 3.57 -16.31 -20.06
CA LEU A 97 3.55 -15.30 -19.00
C LEU A 97 2.93 -15.83 -17.69
N VAL A 98 2.09 -16.86 -17.78
CA VAL A 98 1.42 -17.54 -16.66
C VAL A 98 2.43 -18.06 -15.61
N ASP A 99 3.69 -18.30 -15.99
CA ASP A 99 4.73 -18.86 -15.09
C ASP A 99 5.92 -17.91 -14.79
N CYS A 100 5.92 -16.66 -15.27
CA CYS A 100 7.15 -15.83 -15.30
C CYS A 100 7.01 -14.43 -14.66
N THR A 101 6.44 -14.30 -13.47
CA THR A 101 6.38 -13.04 -12.69
C THR A 101 7.76 -12.35 -12.57
N SER A 102 8.81 -13.13 -12.30
CA SER A 102 10.20 -12.64 -12.19
C SER A 102 10.70 -11.90 -13.44
N LEU A 103 10.24 -12.30 -14.62
CA LEU A 103 10.63 -11.67 -15.89
C LEU A 103 10.00 -10.28 -16.03
N VAL A 104 8.70 -10.20 -15.76
CA VAL A 104 7.93 -8.94 -15.82
C VAL A 104 8.49 -7.94 -14.81
N ASP A 105 8.86 -8.38 -13.62
CA ASP A 105 9.48 -7.53 -12.59
C ASP A 105 10.89 -7.06 -12.99
N CYS A 106 11.72 -7.94 -13.58
CA CYS A 106 13.04 -7.56 -14.08
C CYS A 106 12.94 -6.49 -15.17
N LEU A 107 12.07 -6.68 -16.16
CA LEU A 107 11.90 -5.73 -17.25
C LEU A 107 11.28 -4.42 -16.77
N ASP A 108 10.25 -4.48 -15.92
CA ASP A 108 9.63 -3.29 -15.33
C ASP A 108 10.68 -2.42 -14.65
N SER A 109 11.47 -3.02 -13.77
CA SER A 109 12.50 -2.28 -13.06
C SER A 109 13.63 -1.80 -13.98
N THR A 110 13.99 -2.56 -15.02
CA THR A 110 15.04 -2.16 -15.98
C THR A 110 14.62 -0.91 -16.74
N PHE A 111 13.42 -0.93 -17.35
CA PHE A 111 12.90 0.20 -18.11
C PHE A 111 12.73 1.43 -17.24
N ARG A 112 12.21 1.27 -16.02
CA ARG A 112 12.07 2.35 -15.05
C ARG A 112 13.42 3.00 -14.71
N ILE A 113 14.45 2.19 -14.41
CA ILE A 113 15.80 2.69 -14.08
C ILE A 113 16.42 3.39 -15.28
N VAL A 114 16.46 2.74 -16.44
CA VAL A 114 17.09 3.28 -17.65
C VAL A 114 16.43 4.60 -18.03
N THR A 115 15.10 4.64 -18.11
CA THR A 115 14.34 5.87 -18.43
C THR A 115 14.73 7.00 -17.46
N SER A 116 14.78 6.71 -16.16
CA SER A 116 15.07 7.72 -15.14
C SER A 116 16.47 8.33 -15.24
N ARG A 117 17.45 7.57 -15.73
CA ARG A 117 18.84 8.03 -15.85
C ARG A 117 19.14 8.71 -17.18
N CYS A 118 18.32 8.51 -18.19
CA CYS A 118 18.51 9.16 -19.48
C CYS A 118 18.20 10.68 -19.41
N PRO A 119 18.84 11.50 -20.25
CA PRO A 119 18.50 12.90 -20.43
C PRO A 119 17.20 13.07 -21.21
N PHE A 120 16.70 14.30 -21.19
CA PHE A 120 15.37 14.70 -21.68
C PHE A 120 15.03 14.15 -23.08
N ASN A 121 15.90 14.37 -24.07
CA ASN A 121 15.63 13.99 -25.47
C ASN A 121 15.44 12.48 -25.65
N GLN A 122 16.25 11.68 -24.95
CA GLN A 122 16.16 10.22 -25.03
C GLN A 122 14.95 9.68 -24.27
N GLN A 123 14.56 10.31 -23.15
CA GLN A 123 13.28 9.98 -22.50
C GLN A 123 12.08 10.25 -23.43
N LEU A 124 12.09 11.37 -24.16
CA LEU A 124 11.03 11.71 -25.10
C LEU A 124 10.99 10.74 -26.29
N GLN A 125 12.16 10.37 -26.83
CA GLN A 125 12.26 9.37 -27.90
C GLN A 125 11.75 8.01 -27.42
N LEU A 126 12.21 7.53 -26.26
CA LEU A 126 11.77 6.27 -25.67
C LEU A 126 10.25 6.26 -25.46
N LEU A 127 9.70 7.36 -24.94
CA LEU A 127 8.26 7.52 -24.76
C LEU A 127 7.51 7.40 -26.09
N ASN A 128 7.92 8.14 -27.12
CA ASN A 128 7.23 8.13 -28.41
C ASN A 128 7.31 6.75 -29.09
N THR A 129 8.50 6.13 -29.08
CA THR A 129 8.70 4.78 -29.65
C THR A 129 7.79 3.74 -29.01
N PHE A 130 7.68 3.74 -27.68
CA PHE A 130 6.85 2.76 -26.98
C PHE A 130 5.36 3.11 -26.97
N ARG A 131 4.99 4.39 -27.14
CA ARG A 131 3.61 4.78 -27.41
C ARG A 131 3.14 4.24 -28.75
N GLU A 132 3.90 4.45 -29.82
CA GLU A 132 3.57 3.93 -31.15
C GLU A 132 3.46 2.41 -31.15
N LEU A 133 4.38 1.74 -30.45
CA LEU A 133 4.35 0.29 -30.28
C LEU A 133 3.12 -0.20 -29.51
N TYR A 134 2.72 0.52 -28.45
CA TYR A 134 1.52 0.23 -27.68
C TYR A 134 0.27 0.35 -28.55
N ASP A 135 0.13 1.46 -29.29
CA ASP A 135 -1.01 1.73 -30.16
C ASP A 135 -1.13 0.70 -31.31
N GLN A 136 0.00 0.13 -31.76
CA GLN A 136 0.05 -0.89 -32.82
C GLN A 136 0.03 -2.34 -32.29
N SER A 137 -0.06 -2.54 -30.96
CA SER A 137 0.05 -3.86 -30.36
C SER A 137 -1.17 -4.74 -30.68
N SER A 138 -0.92 -5.97 -31.12
CA SER A 138 -1.97 -6.99 -31.22
C SER A 138 -2.41 -7.44 -29.81
N PRO A 139 -3.61 -8.06 -29.66
CA PRO A 139 -4.12 -8.51 -28.36
C PRO A 139 -3.14 -9.39 -27.58
N GLY A 140 -2.30 -10.17 -28.29
CA GLY A 140 -1.28 -11.02 -27.67
C GLY A 140 -0.09 -10.26 -27.06
N ASN A 141 0.14 -9.01 -27.43
CA ASN A 141 1.28 -8.21 -26.94
C ASN A 141 0.85 -7.14 -25.95
N LEU A 142 -0.45 -6.85 -25.87
CA LEU A 142 -1.00 -5.69 -25.21
C LEU A 142 -0.55 -5.59 -23.74
N MET A 143 -0.53 -6.72 -23.02
CA MET A 143 -0.09 -6.74 -21.62
C MET A 143 1.37 -6.32 -21.47
N MET A 144 2.30 -6.90 -22.23
CA MET A 144 3.72 -6.55 -22.13
C MET A 144 4.00 -5.13 -22.58
N SER A 145 3.35 -4.70 -23.67
CA SER A 145 3.43 -3.30 -24.13
C SER A 145 2.95 -2.34 -23.05
N LEU A 146 1.83 -2.64 -22.37
CA LEU A 146 1.30 -1.81 -21.30
C LEU A 146 2.18 -1.83 -20.04
N VAL A 147 2.76 -2.98 -19.67
CA VAL A 147 3.74 -3.05 -18.57
C VAL A 147 4.91 -2.12 -18.86
N LEU A 148 5.54 -2.25 -20.02
CA LEU A 148 6.72 -1.47 -20.39
C LEU A 148 6.37 0.02 -20.53
N TRP A 149 5.19 0.33 -21.07
CA TRP A 149 4.65 1.69 -21.09
C TRP A 149 4.54 2.29 -19.70
N CYS A 150 3.93 1.57 -18.75
CA CYS A 150 3.86 1.99 -17.34
C CYS A 150 5.26 2.17 -16.72
N SER A 151 6.20 1.28 -17.02
CA SER A 151 7.58 1.36 -16.53
C SER A 151 8.32 2.61 -17.05
N ILE A 152 8.10 2.98 -18.31
CA ILE A 152 8.65 4.21 -18.89
C ILE A 152 8.04 5.43 -18.19
N LEU A 153 6.71 5.51 -18.07
CA LEU A 153 6.02 6.61 -17.40
C LEU A 153 6.50 6.81 -15.96
N THR A 154 6.67 5.73 -15.20
CA THR A 154 7.20 5.80 -13.83
C THR A 154 8.65 6.27 -13.76
N GLY A 155 9.44 6.11 -14.83
CA GLY A 155 10.83 6.57 -14.91
C GLY A 155 11.00 8.01 -15.41
N LEU A 156 9.99 8.63 -16.02
CA LEU A 156 10.12 9.96 -16.64
C LEU A 156 10.51 11.07 -15.64
N ARG A 157 11.17 12.12 -16.12
CA ARG A 157 11.35 13.38 -15.37
C ARG A 157 10.10 14.27 -15.44
N PRO A 158 9.90 15.18 -14.47
CA PRO A 158 8.77 16.12 -14.46
C PRO A 158 8.60 16.98 -15.72
N ASP A 159 9.71 17.46 -16.28
CA ASP A 159 9.72 18.25 -17.51
C ASP A 159 9.23 17.46 -18.73
N VAL A 160 9.63 16.18 -18.85
CA VAL A 160 9.15 15.29 -19.92
C VAL A 160 7.66 14.99 -19.76
N VAL A 161 7.20 14.72 -18.53
CA VAL A 161 5.77 14.51 -18.24
C VAL A 161 4.96 15.75 -18.64
N PHE A 162 5.44 16.94 -18.29
CA PHE A 162 4.77 18.20 -18.62
C PHE A 162 4.61 18.39 -20.14
N VAL A 163 5.69 18.23 -20.91
CA VAL A 163 5.65 18.39 -22.38
C VAL A 163 4.82 17.30 -23.04
N SER A 164 4.69 16.13 -22.43
CA SER A 164 3.94 14.98 -22.96
C SER A 164 2.42 15.03 -22.73
N ASN A 165 1.91 16.16 -22.23
CA ASN A 165 0.51 16.38 -21.86
C ASN A 165 0.03 15.40 -20.77
N PRO A 166 0.16 15.75 -19.48
CA PRO A 166 -0.18 14.86 -18.37
C PRO A 166 -1.67 14.47 -18.35
N GLU A 167 -2.58 15.35 -18.76
CA GLU A 167 -4.00 15.05 -18.82
C GLU A 167 -4.28 13.86 -19.75
N LYS A 168 -3.70 13.86 -20.96
CA LYS A 168 -3.84 12.76 -21.92
C LYS A 168 -3.29 11.45 -21.37
N LEU A 169 -2.13 11.49 -20.69
CA LEU A 169 -1.52 10.32 -20.07
C LEU A 169 -2.41 9.72 -18.98
N LEU A 170 -2.94 10.57 -18.09
CA LEU A 170 -3.82 10.12 -17.00
C LEU A 170 -5.14 9.55 -17.52
N ASN A 171 -5.76 10.21 -18.50
CA ASN A 171 -6.97 9.71 -19.15
C ASN A 171 -6.73 8.34 -19.83
N GLN A 172 -5.63 8.19 -20.56
CA GLN A 172 -5.26 6.93 -21.22
C GLN A 172 -5.11 5.79 -20.20
N LEU A 173 -4.31 6.00 -19.14
CA LEU A 173 -4.11 5.00 -18.08
C LEU A 173 -5.42 4.61 -17.39
N MET A 174 -6.33 5.57 -17.17
CA MET A 174 -7.63 5.27 -16.56
C MET A 174 -8.53 4.49 -17.53
N CYS A 175 -8.53 4.81 -18.83
CA CYS A 175 -9.24 4.00 -19.83
C CYS A 175 -8.68 2.57 -19.89
N ASP A 176 -7.36 2.42 -19.98
CA ASP A 176 -6.69 1.11 -20.01
C ASP A 176 -7.06 0.27 -18.78
N ALA A 177 -7.04 0.85 -17.58
CA ALA A 177 -7.46 0.16 -16.36
C ALA A 177 -8.91 -0.33 -16.42
N MET A 178 -9.82 0.52 -16.89
CA MET A 178 -11.24 0.23 -16.94
C MET A 178 -11.61 -0.81 -18.00
N ASP A 179 -10.84 -0.89 -19.09
CA ASP A 179 -10.98 -1.94 -20.09
C ASP A 179 -10.47 -3.28 -19.54
N TRP A 180 -9.32 -3.30 -18.87
CA TRP A 180 -8.78 -4.51 -18.23
C TRP A 180 -9.65 -5.04 -17.08
N LEU A 181 -10.30 -4.16 -16.34
CA LEU A 181 -11.27 -4.54 -15.30
C LEU A 181 -12.51 -5.26 -15.86
N GLN A 182 -12.84 -5.10 -17.15
CA GLN A 182 -13.92 -5.85 -17.80
C GLN A 182 -13.47 -7.25 -18.23
N HIS A 183 -12.16 -7.51 -18.26
CA HIS A 183 -11.54 -8.79 -18.62
C HIS A 183 -11.06 -9.58 -17.38
N ASP A 184 -11.90 -9.63 -16.34
CA ASP A 184 -11.63 -10.21 -15.00
C ASP A 184 -11.21 -11.70 -15.01
N SER A 185 -11.34 -12.39 -16.15
CA SER A 185 -11.02 -13.81 -16.31
C SER A 185 -9.53 -14.11 -16.53
N LEU A 186 -8.67 -13.09 -16.66
CA LEU A 186 -7.23 -13.27 -16.90
C LEU A 186 -6.44 -13.27 -15.57
N PRO A 187 -5.59 -14.28 -15.30
CA PRO A 187 -4.90 -14.44 -14.01
C PRO A 187 -3.93 -13.29 -13.67
N ASP A 188 -3.45 -12.56 -14.67
CA ASP A 188 -2.45 -11.48 -14.51
C ASP A 188 -3.06 -10.09 -14.30
N THR A 189 -4.40 -9.96 -14.37
CA THR A 189 -5.11 -8.69 -14.25
C THR A 189 -4.71 -7.88 -13.01
N PRO A 190 -4.60 -8.45 -11.79
CA PRO A 190 -4.21 -7.69 -10.60
C PRO A 190 -2.79 -7.09 -10.69
N THR A 191 -1.86 -7.84 -11.28
CA THR A 191 -0.44 -7.47 -11.42
C THR A 191 -0.25 -6.31 -12.40
N LEU A 192 -1.05 -6.31 -13.47
CA LEU A 192 -1.09 -5.24 -14.47
C LEU A 192 -1.78 -3.99 -13.92
N LEU A 193 -2.95 -4.14 -13.31
CA LEU A 193 -3.69 -3.04 -12.70
C LEU A 193 -2.85 -2.29 -11.65
N LYS A 194 -2.06 -3.01 -10.85
CA LYS A 194 -1.10 -2.40 -9.93
C LYS A 194 -0.10 -1.49 -10.67
N ARG A 195 0.47 -1.93 -11.80
CA ARG A 195 1.43 -1.11 -12.57
C ARG A 195 0.78 0.13 -13.17
N ILE A 196 -0.46 0.03 -13.64
CA ILE A 196 -1.23 1.18 -14.13
C ILE A 196 -1.43 2.21 -13.01
N ILE A 197 -1.81 1.76 -11.80
CA ILE A 197 -1.96 2.63 -10.62
C ILE A 197 -0.64 3.36 -10.31
N LEU A 198 0.48 2.65 -10.30
CA LEU A 198 1.79 3.24 -10.01
C LEU A 198 2.21 4.25 -11.08
N ALA A 199 1.96 3.96 -12.37
CA ALA A 199 2.21 4.89 -13.47
C ALA A 199 1.33 6.14 -13.37
N TYR A 200 0.04 5.97 -13.06
CA TYR A 200 -0.90 7.07 -12.88
C TYR A 200 -0.44 8.01 -11.75
N ALA A 201 -0.14 7.44 -10.59
CA ALA A 201 0.37 8.19 -9.45
C ALA A 201 1.71 8.86 -9.75
N SER A 202 2.60 8.21 -10.51
CA SER A 202 3.87 8.83 -10.91
C SER A 202 3.68 10.01 -11.85
N VAL A 203 2.79 9.91 -12.83
CA VAL A 203 2.49 11.04 -13.73
C VAL A 203 1.92 12.19 -12.92
N LEU A 204 0.95 11.90 -12.05
CA LEU A 204 0.32 12.90 -11.19
C LEU A 204 1.36 13.58 -10.27
N ASN A 205 2.24 12.84 -9.61
CA ASN A 205 3.26 13.39 -8.72
C ASN A 205 4.23 14.32 -9.47
N LYS A 206 4.50 14.04 -10.74
CA LYS A 206 5.46 14.76 -11.59
C LYS A 206 4.87 15.95 -12.36
N CYS A 207 3.56 16.16 -12.32
CA CYS A 207 2.94 17.37 -12.87
C CYS A 207 3.55 18.65 -12.24
N PRO A 208 3.66 19.75 -12.98
CA PRO A 208 4.13 21.01 -12.40
C PRO A 208 3.14 21.56 -11.37
N GLU A 209 3.62 22.51 -10.57
CA GLU A 209 2.81 23.35 -9.71
C GLU A 209 2.70 24.76 -10.32
N PRO A 210 1.50 25.37 -10.38
CA PRO A 210 0.20 24.83 -9.94
C PRO A 210 -0.30 23.69 -10.84
N LEU A 211 -1.11 22.80 -10.27
CA LEU A 211 -1.77 21.73 -11.02
C LEU A 211 -2.75 22.34 -12.02
N ASP A 212 -2.62 21.97 -13.29
CA ASP A 212 -3.52 22.40 -14.36
C ASP A 212 -4.98 21.99 -14.04
N THR A 213 -5.92 22.89 -14.29
CA THR A 213 -7.36 22.65 -14.14
C THR A 213 -7.81 21.38 -14.88
N ALA A 214 -7.27 21.12 -16.07
CA ALA A 214 -7.59 19.92 -16.85
C ALA A 214 -7.12 18.64 -16.14
N VAL A 215 -5.92 18.67 -15.53
CA VAL A 215 -5.41 17.55 -14.73
C VAL A 215 -6.25 17.36 -13.46
N SER A 216 -6.62 18.45 -12.78
CA SER A 216 -7.52 18.39 -11.63
C SER A 216 -8.84 17.72 -12.00
N MET A 217 -9.49 18.18 -13.08
CA MET A 217 -10.75 17.61 -13.58
C MET A 217 -10.60 16.14 -13.99
N CYS A 218 -9.48 15.74 -14.58
CA CYS A 218 -9.19 14.34 -14.90
C CYS A 218 -9.17 13.46 -13.64
N VAL A 219 -8.52 13.91 -12.56
CA VAL A 219 -8.51 13.21 -11.27
C VAL A 219 -9.92 13.14 -10.68
N SER A 220 -10.68 14.23 -10.72
CA SER A 220 -12.07 14.26 -10.23
C SER A 220 -12.99 13.33 -11.02
N ASN A 221 -12.86 13.28 -12.34
CA ASN A 221 -13.64 12.40 -13.21
C ASN A 221 -13.29 10.93 -12.98
N SER A 222 -11.99 10.63 -12.85
CA SER A 222 -11.48 9.30 -12.51
C SER A 222 -12.08 8.80 -11.20
N LEU A 223 -12.09 9.66 -10.19
CA LEU A 223 -12.65 9.38 -8.88
C LEU A 223 -14.17 9.17 -8.92
N ASN A 224 -14.91 10.07 -9.58
CA ASN A 224 -16.35 9.93 -9.77
C ASN A 224 -16.69 8.61 -10.49
N ARG A 225 -15.89 8.24 -11.50
CA ARG A 225 -16.07 6.98 -12.24
C ARG A 225 -15.92 5.77 -11.31
N LEU A 226 -14.88 5.75 -10.46
CA LEU A 226 -14.64 4.66 -9.51
C LEU A 226 -15.71 4.55 -8.41
N LEU A 227 -16.35 5.66 -8.03
CA LEU A 227 -17.40 5.66 -7.01
C LEU A 227 -18.79 5.34 -7.55
N THR A 228 -19.07 5.70 -8.82
CA THR A 228 -20.41 5.58 -9.40
C THR A 228 -20.58 4.33 -10.25
N GLN A 229 -19.50 3.78 -10.81
CA GLN A 229 -19.58 2.55 -11.60
C GLN A 229 -19.50 1.34 -10.67
N ALA A 230 -20.61 0.60 -10.55
CA ALA A 230 -20.63 -0.71 -9.96
C ALA A 230 -20.31 -1.75 -11.04
N LEU A 231 -19.03 -2.10 -11.20
CA LEU A 231 -18.65 -3.25 -12.00
C LEU A 231 -18.83 -4.54 -11.17
N PRO A 232 -19.49 -5.57 -11.70
CA PRO A 232 -19.72 -6.83 -10.99
C PRO A 232 -18.47 -7.73 -11.02
N THR A 233 -17.29 -7.16 -10.73
CA THR A 233 -16.00 -7.85 -10.76
C THR A 233 -15.34 -7.84 -9.39
N GLU A 234 -14.69 -8.95 -9.02
CA GLU A 234 -14.04 -9.07 -7.70
C GLU A 234 -12.82 -8.16 -7.58
N HIS A 235 -12.19 -7.81 -8.70
CA HIS A 235 -10.99 -6.96 -8.73
C HIS A 235 -11.29 -5.46 -8.67
N PHE A 236 -12.50 -5.01 -9.03
CA PHE A 236 -12.84 -3.58 -9.07
C PHE A 236 -12.72 -2.87 -7.71
N PRO A 237 -13.31 -3.40 -6.61
CA PRO A 237 -13.10 -2.86 -5.26
C PRO A 237 -11.63 -2.62 -4.89
N LYS A 238 -10.81 -3.67 -5.06
CA LYS A 238 -9.38 -3.67 -4.72
C LYS A 238 -8.61 -2.67 -5.56
N PHE A 239 -8.92 -2.60 -6.85
CA PHE A 239 -8.36 -1.61 -7.75
C PHE A 239 -8.71 -0.20 -7.31
N ALA A 240 -9.99 0.10 -7.08
CA ALA A 240 -10.46 1.44 -6.74
C ALA A 240 -9.79 1.97 -5.47
N GLY A 241 -9.68 1.15 -4.41
CA GLY A 241 -9.00 1.59 -3.20
C GLY A 241 -7.49 1.69 -3.32
N SER A 242 -6.84 0.77 -4.06
CA SER A 242 -5.41 0.85 -4.34
C SER A 242 -5.06 2.10 -5.15
N TRP A 243 -5.90 2.42 -6.14
CA TRP A 243 -5.80 3.64 -6.92
C TRP A 243 -5.97 4.86 -6.03
N LEU A 244 -7.02 4.91 -5.20
CA LEU A 244 -7.29 6.04 -4.30
C LEU A 244 -6.10 6.29 -3.36
N ALA A 245 -5.58 5.26 -2.70
CA ALA A 245 -4.46 5.38 -1.79
C ALA A 245 -3.19 5.88 -2.48
N THR A 246 -2.86 5.34 -3.66
CA THR A 246 -1.66 5.73 -4.40
C THR A 246 -1.78 7.15 -4.98
N CYS A 247 -2.98 7.54 -5.44
CA CYS A 247 -3.26 8.90 -5.88
C CYS A 247 -3.15 9.90 -4.73
N LEU A 248 -3.69 9.58 -3.56
CA LEU A 248 -3.53 10.39 -2.36
C LEU A 248 -2.07 10.55 -1.97
N HIS A 249 -1.31 9.45 -1.94
CA HIS A 249 0.13 9.50 -1.70
C HIS A 249 0.82 10.47 -2.69
N SER A 250 0.56 10.34 -3.99
CA SER A 250 1.10 11.25 -5.02
C SER A 250 0.79 12.72 -4.75
N LEU A 251 -0.46 13.05 -4.42
CA LEU A 251 -0.89 14.43 -4.16
C LEU A 251 -0.26 15.00 -2.88
N ILE A 252 -0.17 14.19 -1.82
CA ILE A 252 0.36 14.59 -0.51
C ILE A 252 1.88 14.73 -0.54
N ALA A 253 2.58 13.86 -1.28
CA ALA A 253 4.04 13.87 -1.43
C ALA A 253 4.55 15.16 -2.07
N HIS A 254 3.74 15.84 -2.87
CA HIS A 254 4.15 17.07 -3.52
C HIS A 254 4.15 18.28 -2.56
N PRO A 255 5.13 19.21 -2.66
CA PRO A 255 5.22 20.36 -1.77
C PRO A 255 4.15 21.46 -2.00
N GLY A 256 3.62 21.62 -3.21
CA GLY A 256 2.76 22.74 -3.63
C GLY A 256 1.29 22.78 -3.14
N PRO A 257 0.66 23.98 -3.06
CA PRO A 257 -0.66 24.19 -2.45
C PRO A 257 -1.87 23.83 -3.34
N SER A 258 -1.79 23.90 -4.67
CA SER A 258 -2.94 23.61 -5.55
C SER A 258 -3.39 22.15 -5.45
N ARG A 259 -2.44 21.24 -5.26
CA ARG A 259 -2.72 19.80 -5.04
C ARG A 259 -3.41 19.54 -3.71
N LEU A 260 -3.10 20.34 -2.68
CA LEU A 260 -3.83 20.32 -1.41
C LEU A 260 -5.27 20.77 -1.61
N ALA A 261 -5.52 21.74 -2.48
CA ALA A 261 -6.88 22.15 -2.83
C ALA A 261 -7.65 21.01 -3.52
N VAL A 262 -7.02 20.25 -4.42
CA VAL A 262 -7.65 19.05 -5.04
C VAL A 262 -8.00 18.01 -3.98
N VAL A 263 -7.07 17.71 -3.05
CA VAL A 263 -7.34 16.78 -1.95
C VAL A 263 -8.49 17.31 -1.09
N ASN A 264 -8.43 18.57 -0.65
CA ASN A 264 -9.46 19.17 0.21
C ASN A 264 -10.82 19.32 -0.48
N GLN A 265 -10.86 19.48 -1.80
CA GLN A 265 -12.11 19.59 -2.55
C GLN A 265 -12.75 18.22 -2.79
N HIS A 266 -11.94 17.21 -3.10
CA HIS A 266 -12.44 15.92 -3.57
C HIS A 266 -12.42 14.82 -2.52
N LEU A 267 -11.43 14.77 -1.63
CA LEU A 267 -11.36 13.74 -0.60
C LEU A 267 -12.55 13.78 0.37
N PRO A 268 -13.05 14.97 0.79
CA PRO A 268 -14.33 15.05 1.48
C PRO A 268 -15.48 14.49 0.65
N SER A 269 -15.63 14.81 -0.64
CA SER A 269 -16.73 14.22 -1.42
C SER A 269 -16.70 12.68 -1.50
N VAL A 270 -15.53 12.06 -1.32
CA VAL A 270 -15.29 10.61 -1.39
C VAL A 270 -15.45 9.92 -0.04
N LEU A 271 -14.89 10.51 1.03
CA LEU A 271 -14.89 9.94 2.38
C LEU A 271 -15.99 10.52 3.29
N ILE A 272 -16.61 11.64 2.91
CA ILE A 272 -17.49 12.46 3.78
C ILE A 272 -18.85 12.74 3.11
N GLY A 273 -18.83 13.11 1.83
CA GLY A 273 -19.97 13.68 1.09
C GLY A 273 -21.27 12.87 1.10
N PRO A 274 -21.26 11.53 1.04
CA PRO A 274 -22.51 10.77 0.98
C PRO A 274 -23.27 10.70 2.31
N ILE A 275 -22.60 10.92 3.45
CA ILE A 275 -23.18 10.71 4.79
C ILE A 275 -24.00 11.94 5.23
N GLU A 276 -23.56 13.14 4.88
CA GLU A 276 -24.28 14.39 5.21
C GLU A 276 -25.41 14.70 4.22
N MET A 277 -25.31 14.21 2.98
CA MET A 277 -26.27 14.49 1.89
C MET A 277 -27.48 13.54 1.87
N CYS A 278 -27.37 12.36 2.48
CA CYS A 278 -28.45 11.38 2.51
C CYS A 278 -29.14 11.40 3.89
N ALA A 279 -30.47 11.55 3.90
CA ALA A 279 -31.21 11.36 5.13
C ALA A 279 -30.92 9.95 5.69
N PRO A 280 -30.59 9.81 6.99
CA PRO A 280 -30.18 8.53 7.62
C PRO A 280 -31.25 7.43 7.52
N GLN A 281 -32.46 7.77 7.09
CA GLN A 281 -33.62 6.89 6.92
C GLN A 281 -33.90 6.50 5.45
N SER A 282 -33.08 6.94 4.49
CA SER A 282 -33.31 6.68 3.06
C SER A 282 -32.83 5.28 2.63
N GLN A 283 -33.64 4.55 1.83
CA GLN A 283 -33.27 3.24 1.28
C GLN A 283 -32.01 3.29 0.39
N GLN A 284 -31.69 4.44 -0.21
CA GLN A 284 -30.47 4.64 -1.00
C GLN A 284 -29.20 4.63 -0.14
N PHE A 285 -29.28 5.06 1.12
CA PHE A 285 -28.14 5.04 2.05
C PHE A 285 -27.70 3.61 2.37
N GLU A 286 -28.65 2.70 2.53
CA GLU A 286 -28.42 1.30 2.89
C GLU A 286 -27.97 0.44 1.70
N THR A 287 -28.59 0.64 0.53
CA THR A 287 -28.40 -0.26 -0.62
C THR A 287 -27.21 0.08 -1.50
N VAL A 288 -26.76 1.35 -1.50
CA VAL A 288 -25.72 1.81 -2.43
C VAL A 288 -24.57 2.51 -1.70
N VAL A 289 -24.88 3.45 -0.81
CA VAL A 289 -23.86 4.30 -0.18
C VAL A 289 -23.03 3.52 0.84
N THR A 290 -23.67 2.78 1.75
CA THR A 290 -22.97 2.07 2.84
C THR A 290 -22.05 0.97 2.32
N PRO A 291 -22.45 0.06 1.40
CA PRO A 291 -21.57 -0.98 0.89
C PRO A 291 -20.40 -0.41 0.08
N THR A 292 -20.65 0.61 -0.74
CA THR A 292 -19.62 1.24 -1.56
C THR A 292 -18.58 1.96 -0.70
N LEU A 293 -19.01 2.77 0.27
CA LEU A 293 -18.10 3.44 1.19
C LEU A 293 -17.33 2.46 2.08
N THR A 294 -18.01 1.44 2.60
CA THR A 294 -17.37 0.40 3.41
C THR A 294 -16.27 -0.28 2.60
N THR A 295 -16.57 -0.62 1.34
CA THR A 295 -15.60 -1.22 0.41
C THR A 295 -14.41 -0.29 0.16
N VAL A 296 -14.65 0.99 -0.13
CA VAL A 296 -13.59 1.98 -0.35
C VAL A 296 -12.71 2.14 0.90
N VAL A 297 -13.31 2.25 2.08
CA VAL A 297 -12.58 2.36 3.36
C VAL A 297 -11.80 1.08 3.65
N ILE A 298 -12.37 -0.10 3.42
CA ILE A 298 -11.65 -1.38 3.56
C ILE A 298 -10.47 -1.45 2.60
N CYS A 299 -10.62 -1.01 1.35
CA CYS A 299 -9.52 -1.04 0.41
C CYS A 299 -8.45 0.02 0.75
N LEU A 300 -8.86 1.17 1.33
CA LEU A 300 -7.92 2.12 1.94
C LEU A 300 -7.14 1.45 3.09
N LEU A 301 -7.79 0.66 3.95
CA LEU A 301 -7.14 -0.06 5.06
C LEU A 301 -6.00 -0.97 4.61
N GLU A 302 -6.18 -1.65 3.47
CA GLU A 302 -5.16 -2.53 2.89
C GLU A 302 -3.92 -1.74 2.41
N CYS A 303 -4.10 -0.47 2.06
CA CYS A 303 -3.06 0.38 1.48
C CYS A 303 -2.44 1.38 2.47
N ILE A 304 -2.93 1.47 3.71
CA ILE A 304 -2.40 2.37 4.76
C ILE A 304 -0.88 2.27 4.94
N PRO A 305 -0.25 1.07 4.95
CA PRO A 305 1.21 0.95 5.07
C PRO A 305 1.96 1.67 3.93
N ASP A 306 1.44 1.58 2.71
CA ASP A 306 2.02 2.22 1.53
C ASP A 306 1.79 3.74 1.53
N LEU A 307 0.67 4.21 2.10
CA LEU A 307 0.36 5.63 2.27
C LEU A 307 1.24 6.29 3.34
N CYS A 308 1.57 5.59 4.43
CA CYS A 308 2.39 6.15 5.51
C CYS A 308 3.90 6.07 5.21
N ASN A 309 4.29 5.34 4.16
CA ASN A 309 5.66 5.31 3.71
C ASN A 309 5.90 6.45 2.71
N PRO A 310 6.73 7.47 3.01
CA PRO A 310 7.00 8.60 2.11
C PRO A 310 7.74 8.19 0.82
N ILE A 311 8.08 6.91 0.70
CA ILE A 311 8.87 6.30 -0.35
C ILE A 311 8.04 5.19 -1.02
N SER A 312 7.37 5.47 -2.18
CA SER A 312 7.03 4.54 -3.30
C SER A 312 5.88 5.08 -4.16
N PRO A 313 5.87 4.91 -5.52
CA PRO A 313 5.95 3.62 -6.24
C PRO A 313 7.34 3.05 -6.60
N GLY A 314 7.63 1.81 -6.19
CA GLY A 314 8.59 0.90 -6.83
C GLY A 314 10.04 0.89 -6.30
N GLN A 315 10.27 1.10 -5.00
CA GLN A 315 11.64 1.13 -4.46
C GLN A 315 12.38 -0.20 -4.50
N PRO A 316 13.70 -0.16 -4.86
CA PRO A 316 14.74 0.51 -4.05
C PRO A 316 15.24 1.88 -4.53
N ALA A 317 14.55 2.54 -5.47
CA ALA A 317 15.10 3.67 -6.20
C ALA A 317 14.09 4.80 -6.52
N SER A 318 13.08 5.07 -5.70
CA SER A 318 12.07 6.11 -6.00
C SER A 318 12.69 7.52 -6.09
N LYS A 319 13.80 7.78 -5.38
CA LYS A 319 14.62 8.99 -5.60
C LYS A 319 15.25 9.02 -7.00
N LEU A 320 15.62 7.87 -7.56
CA LEU A 320 16.17 7.78 -8.91
C LEU A 320 15.10 8.05 -9.97
N CYS A 321 13.84 7.69 -9.68
CA CYS A 321 12.71 7.83 -10.61
C CYS A 321 12.02 9.20 -10.54
N HIS A 322 12.69 10.22 -10.01
CA HIS A 322 12.20 11.60 -9.94
C HIS A 322 10.88 11.79 -9.18
N TRP A 323 10.57 10.88 -8.24
CA TRP A 323 9.44 11.05 -7.35
C TRP A 323 9.70 12.19 -6.38
N GLN A 324 8.80 13.17 -6.36
CA GLN A 324 8.86 14.30 -5.45
C GLN A 324 8.22 13.95 -4.12
N THR A 325 8.92 14.28 -3.03
CA THR A 325 8.44 14.11 -1.66
C THR A 325 8.70 15.38 -0.87
N THR A 326 7.98 15.55 0.24
CA THR A 326 8.07 16.72 1.11
C THR A 326 8.48 16.30 2.52
N SER A 327 9.25 17.14 3.22
CA SER A 327 9.67 16.88 4.60
C SER A 327 8.51 16.89 5.59
N VAL A 328 7.37 17.45 5.22
CA VAL A 328 6.14 17.51 6.02
C VAL A 328 5.11 16.46 5.58
N TYR A 329 5.55 15.40 4.91
CA TYR A 329 4.65 14.39 4.34
C TYR A 329 3.72 13.78 5.39
N GLU A 330 4.28 13.31 6.51
CA GLU A 330 3.55 12.68 7.60
C GLU A 330 2.55 13.65 8.26
N GLN A 331 2.92 14.93 8.40
CA GLN A 331 2.02 16.00 8.85
C GLN A 331 0.83 16.14 7.90
N LYS A 332 1.09 16.23 6.59
CA LYS A 332 0.03 16.32 5.58
C LYS A 332 -0.85 15.06 5.53
N VAL A 333 -0.29 13.86 5.71
CA VAL A 333 -1.07 12.61 5.82
C VAL A 333 -2.03 12.69 7.01
N TYR A 334 -1.57 13.16 8.16
CA TYR A 334 -2.44 13.34 9.32
C TYR A 334 -3.54 14.37 9.07
N GLU A 335 -3.19 15.56 8.60
CA GLU A 335 -4.13 16.66 8.40
C GLU A 335 -5.16 16.39 7.32
N LEU A 336 -4.75 15.77 6.21
CA LEU A 336 -5.59 15.60 5.02
C LEU A 336 -6.30 14.26 4.99
N VAL A 337 -5.82 13.23 5.70
CA VAL A 337 -6.43 11.89 5.68
C VAL A 337 -6.91 11.50 7.07
N ALA A 338 -6.04 11.48 8.08
CA ALA A 338 -6.41 11.01 9.42
C ALA A 338 -7.50 11.88 10.07
N SER A 339 -7.32 13.21 10.04
CA SER A 339 -8.26 14.15 10.66
C SER A 339 -9.66 14.11 10.01
N PRO A 340 -9.80 14.07 8.68
CA PRO A 340 -11.08 13.81 8.02
C PRO A 340 -11.73 12.47 8.42
N LEU A 341 -10.96 11.37 8.50
CA LEU A 341 -11.48 10.08 8.96
C LEU A 341 -12.03 10.18 10.40
N ALA A 342 -11.30 10.84 11.32
CA ALA A 342 -11.75 11.05 12.69
C ALA A 342 -13.02 11.92 12.75
N THR A 343 -13.13 12.93 11.89
CA THR A 343 -14.32 13.76 11.77
C THR A 343 -15.54 12.91 11.40
N GLN A 344 -15.38 11.96 10.47
CA GLN A 344 -16.45 11.04 10.08
C GLN A 344 -16.87 10.09 11.18
N VAL A 345 -15.93 9.57 11.96
CA VAL A 345 -16.26 8.76 13.14
C VAL A 345 -17.17 9.55 14.08
N ASN A 346 -16.89 10.84 14.30
CA ASN A 346 -17.70 11.68 15.18
C ASN A 346 -19.09 12.00 14.60
N VAL A 347 -19.18 12.22 13.28
CA VAL A 347 -20.48 12.40 12.59
C VAL A 347 -21.32 11.13 12.70
N LEU A 348 -20.77 9.98 12.33
CA LEU A 348 -21.46 8.68 12.40
C LEU A 348 -21.85 8.33 13.83
N HIS A 349 -20.97 8.56 14.81
CA HIS A 349 -21.28 8.32 16.21
C HIS A 349 -22.51 9.12 16.70
N LYS A 350 -22.64 10.38 16.29
CA LYS A 350 -23.82 11.19 16.58
C LYS A 350 -25.06 10.65 15.87
N LEU A 351 -24.96 10.32 14.58
CA LEU A 351 -26.09 9.81 13.79
C LEU A 351 -26.62 8.46 14.27
N ILE A 352 -25.75 7.55 14.74
CA ILE A 352 -26.14 6.24 15.29
C ILE A 352 -27.11 6.40 16.47
N SER A 353 -26.93 7.43 17.31
CA SER A 353 -27.84 7.69 18.43
C SER A 353 -29.26 8.08 18.00
N LEU A 354 -29.41 8.54 16.76
CA LEU A 354 -30.67 9.00 16.17
C LEU A 354 -31.27 7.98 15.19
N ALA A 355 -30.56 6.91 14.86
CA ALA A 355 -30.96 5.94 13.85
C ALA A 355 -31.55 4.67 14.49
N GLU A 356 -32.84 4.41 14.27
CA GLU A 356 -33.49 3.17 14.73
C GLU A 356 -33.43 2.04 13.69
N VAL A 357 -33.62 2.38 12.40
CA VAL A 357 -33.75 1.38 11.32
C VAL A 357 -32.39 0.94 10.75
N ASN A 358 -31.43 1.86 10.63
CA ASN A 358 -30.14 1.62 9.95
C ASN A 358 -28.95 1.54 10.91
N ARG A 359 -29.22 1.31 12.20
CA ARG A 359 -28.21 1.43 13.27
C ARG A 359 -26.99 0.55 13.04
N LYS A 360 -27.20 -0.73 12.71
CA LYS A 360 -26.12 -1.70 12.52
C LYS A 360 -25.20 -1.34 11.36
N SER A 361 -25.77 -1.02 10.21
CA SER A 361 -24.99 -0.62 9.02
C SER A 361 -24.17 0.65 9.27
N MET A 362 -24.68 1.59 10.07
CA MET A 362 -23.94 2.78 10.49
C MET A 362 -22.85 2.47 11.52
N GLU A 363 -23.09 1.53 12.44
CA GLU A 363 -22.08 1.03 13.38
C GLU A 363 -20.94 0.34 12.62
N ASP A 364 -21.24 -0.51 11.65
CA ASP A 364 -20.25 -1.19 10.79
C ASP A 364 -19.41 -0.17 10.00
N LEU A 365 -20.05 0.83 9.40
CA LEU A 365 -19.35 1.91 8.68
C LEU A 365 -18.48 2.76 9.61
N ARG A 366 -18.99 3.13 10.79
CA ARG A 366 -18.23 3.86 11.81
C ARG A 366 -16.99 3.07 12.20
N ASP A 367 -17.13 1.76 12.41
CA ASP A 367 -16.04 0.90 12.85
C ASP A 367 -14.99 0.72 11.74
N ALA A 368 -15.39 0.72 10.46
CA ALA A 368 -14.46 0.78 9.33
C ALA A 368 -13.65 2.09 9.31
N TYR A 369 -14.30 3.25 9.43
CA TYR A 369 -13.61 4.56 9.51
C TYR A 369 -12.69 4.65 10.73
N LEU A 370 -13.16 4.16 11.87
CA LEU A 370 -12.41 4.14 13.12
C LEU A 370 -11.17 3.26 13.00
N THR A 371 -11.31 2.07 12.42
CA THR A 371 -10.18 1.18 12.13
C THR A 371 -9.15 1.86 11.24
N ALA A 372 -9.59 2.59 10.20
CA ALA A 372 -8.71 3.26 9.27
C ALA A 372 -7.93 4.39 9.92
N PHE A 373 -8.62 5.23 10.68
CA PHE A 373 -8.01 6.28 11.47
C PHE A 373 -6.97 5.72 12.44
N LEU A 374 -7.32 4.68 13.21
CA LEU A 374 -6.45 4.11 14.24
C LEU A 374 -5.22 3.43 13.64
N ARG A 375 -5.37 2.64 12.57
CA ARG A 375 -4.24 1.98 11.90
C ARG A 375 -3.29 2.98 11.26
N LEU A 376 -3.82 4.05 10.67
CA LEU A 376 -3.01 5.12 10.10
C LEU A 376 -2.21 5.82 11.21
N CYS A 377 -2.86 6.19 12.32
CA CYS A 377 -2.18 6.85 13.44
C CYS A 377 -1.07 5.99 14.05
N VAL A 378 -1.21 4.66 14.11
CA VAL A 378 -0.16 3.76 14.62
C VAL A 378 1.15 3.85 13.82
N LEU A 379 1.08 4.22 12.53
CA LEU A 379 2.24 4.29 11.64
C LEU A 379 2.87 5.69 11.57
N LEU A 380 2.25 6.71 12.16
CA LEU A 380 2.76 8.08 12.14
C LEU A 380 3.74 8.33 13.32
N PRO A 381 4.68 9.28 13.18
CA PRO A 381 5.58 9.66 14.26
C PRO A 381 4.84 10.12 15.50
N THR A 382 5.28 9.69 16.68
CA THR A 382 4.59 9.99 17.95
C THR A 382 4.60 11.49 18.23
N GLU A 383 5.65 12.21 17.83
CA GLU A 383 5.79 13.66 18.00
C GLU A 383 4.58 14.40 17.37
N LEU A 384 4.14 13.96 16.19
CA LEU A 384 2.97 14.51 15.52
C LEU A 384 1.67 14.21 16.29
N LEU A 385 1.56 13.00 16.81
CA LEU A 385 0.38 12.50 17.49
C LEU A 385 0.17 13.15 18.86
N THR A 386 1.25 13.51 19.57
CA THR A 386 1.16 14.12 20.92
C THR A 386 0.34 15.41 20.96
N ILE A 387 0.32 16.17 19.87
CA ILE A 387 -0.47 17.40 19.75
C ILE A 387 -1.97 17.11 19.88
N ASN A 388 -2.41 15.96 19.38
CA ASN A 388 -3.81 15.53 19.35
C ASN A 388 -4.09 14.36 20.31
N LEU A 389 -3.26 14.18 21.33
CA LEU A 389 -3.28 13.01 22.21
C LEU A 389 -4.66 12.74 22.83
N LYS A 390 -5.39 13.78 23.22
CA LYS A 390 -6.71 13.66 23.84
C LYS A 390 -7.71 12.97 22.90
N ASP A 391 -7.73 13.39 21.63
CA ASP A 391 -8.63 12.79 20.65
C ASP A 391 -8.19 11.38 20.28
N LEU A 392 -6.89 11.11 20.19
CA LEU A 392 -6.37 9.77 19.90
C LEU A 392 -6.74 8.77 21.00
N VAL A 393 -6.60 9.16 22.27
CA VAL A 393 -7.04 8.34 23.42
C VAL A 393 -8.55 8.12 23.35
N ARG A 394 -9.34 9.18 23.10
CA ARG A 394 -10.80 9.07 23.00
C ARG A 394 -11.25 8.08 21.91
N HIS A 395 -10.70 8.16 20.71
CA HIS A 395 -11.05 7.24 19.61
C HIS A 395 -10.54 5.82 19.89
N SER A 396 -9.36 5.69 20.51
CA SER A 396 -8.84 4.37 20.93
C SER A 396 -9.77 3.71 21.94
N MET A 397 -10.25 4.46 22.95
CA MET A 397 -11.21 3.96 23.93
C MET A 397 -12.54 3.63 23.28
N LEU A 398 -13.08 4.53 22.45
CA LEU A 398 -14.32 4.28 21.70
C LEU A 398 -14.28 2.95 20.93
N ALA A 399 -13.15 2.65 20.29
CA ALA A 399 -12.97 1.39 19.59
C ALA A 399 -12.95 0.19 20.53
N VAL A 400 -12.19 0.25 21.63
CA VAL A 400 -12.05 -0.90 22.54
C VAL A 400 -13.32 -1.17 23.33
N THR A 401 -14.03 -0.14 23.77
CA THR A 401 -15.16 -0.28 24.72
C THR A 401 -16.51 -0.38 24.02
N SER A 402 -16.66 0.23 22.84
CA SER A 402 -17.99 0.48 22.23
C SER A 402 -18.15 -0.08 20.81
N SER A 403 -17.08 -0.57 20.17
CA SER A 403 -17.18 -1.27 18.89
C SER A 403 -17.56 -2.73 19.10
N SER A 404 -18.33 -3.29 18.17
CA SER A 404 -18.60 -4.73 18.08
C SER A 404 -17.60 -5.46 17.17
N ASP A 405 -16.86 -4.71 16.35
CA ASP A 405 -15.85 -5.24 15.43
C ASP A 405 -14.51 -5.50 16.15
N PHE A 406 -14.06 -6.75 16.08
CA PHE A 406 -12.78 -7.18 16.62
C PHE A 406 -11.59 -6.43 15.99
N VAL A 407 -11.70 -6.08 14.70
CA VAL A 407 -10.60 -5.41 13.99
C VAL A 407 -10.44 -3.97 14.50
N ALA A 408 -11.54 -3.23 14.68
CA ALA A 408 -11.56 -1.92 15.30
C ALA A 408 -11.05 -1.97 16.76
N GLN A 409 -11.57 -2.89 17.58
CA GLN A 409 -11.11 -3.08 18.97
C GLN A 409 -9.60 -3.34 19.04
N SER A 410 -9.09 -4.24 18.18
CA SER A 410 -7.65 -4.51 18.08
C SER A 410 -6.85 -3.29 17.66
N ALA A 411 -7.34 -2.48 16.71
CA ALA A 411 -6.64 -1.29 16.25
C ALA A 411 -6.56 -0.23 17.36
N GLY A 412 -7.65 -0.04 18.11
CA GLY A 412 -7.72 0.89 19.24
C GLY A 412 -6.75 0.52 20.34
N LEU A 413 -6.70 -0.76 20.72
CA LEU A 413 -5.77 -1.24 21.73
C LEU A 413 -4.30 -1.10 21.29
N ARG A 414 -4.00 -1.35 20.01
CA ARG A 414 -2.65 -1.17 19.47
C ARG A 414 -2.21 0.29 19.50
N LEU A 415 -3.07 1.23 19.10
CA LEU A 415 -2.74 2.65 19.17
C LEU A 415 -2.52 3.09 20.61
N PHE A 416 -3.40 2.67 21.53
CA PHE A 416 -3.24 2.97 22.94
C PHE A 416 -1.89 2.47 23.48
N CYS A 417 -1.51 1.22 23.17
CA CYS A 417 -0.21 0.67 23.56
C CYS A 417 0.97 1.41 22.93
N ALA A 418 0.89 1.77 21.64
CA ALA A 418 1.95 2.52 20.95
C ALA A 418 2.17 3.90 21.59
N LEU A 419 1.09 4.56 22.00
CA LEU A 419 1.16 5.82 22.74
C LEU A 419 1.78 5.61 24.13
N THR A 420 1.39 4.55 24.86
CA THR A 420 1.96 4.26 26.20
C THR A 420 3.42 3.85 26.16
N ASP A 421 3.86 3.17 25.10
CA ASP A 421 5.25 2.77 24.93
C ASP A 421 6.15 4.00 24.63
N SER A 422 5.58 5.05 24.04
CA SER A 422 6.32 6.22 23.54
C SER A 422 6.26 7.44 24.47
N LEU A 423 5.27 7.50 25.36
CA LEU A 423 5.06 8.59 26.31
C LEU A 423 5.23 8.06 27.74
N SER A 424 5.64 8.93 28.68
CA SER A 424 5.62 8.52 30.08
C SER A 424 4.20 8.12 30.49
N THR A 425 4.04 6.96 31.12
CA THR A 425 2.76 6.37 31.50
C THR A 425 1.85 7.36 32.25
N ASP A 426 2.42 8.22 33.08
CA ASP A 426 1.72 9.27 33.84
C ASP A 426 0.99 10.30 32.94
N ILE A 427 1.51 10.61 31.76
CA ILE A 427 0.87 11.58 30.84
C ILE A 427 -0.42 11.01 30.27
N LEU A 428 -0.46 9.71 30.01
CA LEU A 428 -1.62 9.03 29.41
C LEU A 428 -2.67 8.64 30.45
N THR A 429 -2.26 8.13 31.61
CA THR A 429 -3.18 7.76 32.68
C THR A 429 -3.92 8.97 33.25
N ASN A 430 -3.28 10.15 33.28
CA ASN A 430 -3.93 11.41 33.67
C ASN A 430 -4.99 11.91 32.65
N ARG A 431 -5.07 11.31 31.46
CA ARG A 431 -6.05 11.66 30.41
C ARG A 431 -7.23 10.70 30.34
N LEU A 432 -7.15 9.55 31.02
CA LEU A 432 -8.27 8.62 31.18
C LEU A 432 -9.15 9.09 32.32
N SER A 433 -10.45 9.24 32.09
CA SER A 433 -11.38 9.38 33.19
C SER A 433 -11.48 8.05 33.96
N THR A 434 -11.94 8.11 35.21
CA THR A 434 -12.20 6.89 36.00
C THR A 434 -13.23 5.99 35.32
N ALA A 435 -14.23 6.57 34.65
CA ALA A 435 -15.23 5.84 33.89
C ALA A 435 -14.63 5.14 32.66
N ASP A 436 -13.78 5.83 31.88
CA ASP A 436 -13.11 5.22 30.72
C ASP A 436 -12.21 4.05 31.13
N ALA A 437 -11.52 4.19 32.27
CA ALA A 437 -10.69 3.12 32.81
C ALA A 437 -11.53 1.90 33.24
N ASP A 438 -12.67 2.13 33.91
CA ASP A 438 -13.58 1.07 34.33
C ASP A 438 -14.15 0.33 33.10
N ASP A 439 -14.59 1.06 32.08
CA ASP A 439 -15.09 0.49 30.82
C ASP A 439 -14.01 -0.32 30.09
N LEU A 440 -12.77 0.16 30.08
CA LEU A 440 -11.64 -0.57 29.51
C LEU A 440 -11.38 -1.88 30.26
N PHE A 441 -11.38 -1.89 31.60
CA PHE A 441 -11.22 -3.12 32.38
C PHE A 441 -12.34 -4.14 32.12
N VAL A 442 -13.56 -3.68 31.83
CA VAL A 442 -14.69 -4.54 31.45
C VAL A 442 -14.55 -5.08 30.02
N ALA A 443 -13.97 -4.30 29.10
CA ALA A 443 -13.80 -4.67 27.69
C ALA A 443 -12.66 -5.67 27.45
N LEU A 444 -11.51 -5.51 28.10
CA LEU A 444 -10.32 -6.34 27.91
C LEU A 444 -10.56 -7.87 28.05
N PRO A 445 -11.28 -8.38 29.06
CA PRO A 445 -11.54 -9.82 29.15
C PRO A 445 -12.40 -10.36 28.01
N LYS A 446 -13.33 -9.56 27.46
CA LYS A 446 -14.13 -9.96 26.30
C LYS A 446 -13.25 -10.07 25.06
N LEU A 447 -12.37 -9.08 24.86
CA LEU A 447 -11.44 -9.05 23.74
C LEU A 447 -10.43 -10.21 23.79
N GLU A 448 -9.92 -10.56 24.98
CA GLU A 448 -9.06 -11.73 25.18
C GLU A 448 -9.76 -13.04 24.81
N GLN A 449 -11.03 -13.20 25.18
CA GLN A 449 -11.82 -14.38 24.82
C GLN A 449 -12.04 -14.52 23.31
N THR A 450 -12.28 -13.40 22.61
CA THR A 450 -12.38 -13.39 21.14
C THR A 450 -11.03 -13.67 20.48
N ALA A 451 -9.94 -13.21 21.09
CA ALA A 451 -8.58 -13.42 20.61
C ALA A 451 -7.98 -14.78 21.02
N ARG A 452 -8.77 -15.81 21.37
CA ARG A 452 -8.23 -17.09 21.86
C ARG A 452 -7.31 -17.78 20.83
N PRO A 453 -6.29 -18.53 21.30
CA PRO A 453 -5.47 -19.32 20.40
C PRO A 453 -6.34 -20.34 19.65
N VAL A 454 -6.24 -20.36 18.33
CA VAL A 454 -6.82 -21.45 17.53
C VAL A 454 -6.08 -22.73 17.91
N ASP A 455 -6.79 -23.80 18.29
CA ASP A 455 -6.18 -25.09 18.61
C ASP A 455 -5.52 -25.68 17.35
N ILE A 456 -4.19 -25.51 17.22
CA ILE A 456 -3.38 -26.01 16.08
C ILE A 456 -3.15 -27.53 16.20
N LYS A 457 -3.93 -28.26 17.01
CA LYS A 457 -3.74 -29.72 17.20
C LYS A 457 -4.11 -30.55 15.96
N HIS A 458 -4.81 -29.99 14.97
CA HIS A 458 -5.13 -30.66 13.69
C HIS A 458 -4.30 -30.22 12.48
N VAL A 459 -3.33 -29.30 12.64
CA VAL A 459 -2.54 -28.76 11.52
C VAL A 459 -1.28 -29.59 11.21
N ALA A 460 -1.06 -30.68 11.95
CA ALA A 460 0.00 -31.66 11.67
C ALA A 460 -0.20 -32.44 10.36
N ALA A 461 -1.33 -32.27 9.66
CA ALA A 461 -1.60 -32.85 8.34
C ALA A 461 -1.52 -31.79 7.23
N GLY A 462 -0.30 -31.38 6.86
CA GLY A 462 0.07 -30.98 5.48
C GLY A 462 -0.48 -29.68 4.86
N CYS A 463 -1.51 -29.03 5.39
CA CYS A 463 -2.12 -27.85 4.75
C CYS A 463 -2.40 -26.71 5.74
N SER A 464 -1.35 -26.06 6.28
CA SER A 464 -1.53 -24.75 6.93
C SER A 464 -1.43 -23.65 5.88
N SER A 465 -2.54 -23.05 5.46
CA SER A 465 -2.49 -21.90 4.55
C SER A 465 -1.81 -20.70 5.22
N GLU A 466 -1.17 -19.81 4.44
CA GLU A 466 -0.62 -18.54 4.93
C GLU A 466 -1.66 -17.70 5.71
N ALA A 467 -2.93 -17.80 5.32
CA ALA A 467 -4.04 -17.14 6.01
C ALA A 467 -4.21 -17.61 7.47
N THR A 468 -4.07 -18.92 7.74
CA THR A 468 -4.17 -19.46 9.11
C THR A 468 -3.01 -18.98 9.98
N ARG A 469 -1.79 -18.90 9.42
CA ARG A 469 -0.62 -18.36 10.13
C ARG A 469 -0.75 -16.86 10.40
N SER A 470 -1.18 -16.09 9.40
CA SER A 470 -1.44 -14.65 9.53
C SER A 470 -2.48 -14.35 10.62
N SER A 471 -3.58 -15.11 10.64
CA SER A 471 -4.63 -15.01 11.68
C SER A 471 -4.11 -15.35 13.09
N ALA A 472 -3.30 -16.42 13.21
CA ALA A 472 -2.68 -16.78 14.48
C ALA A 472 -1.72 -15.69 15.00
N MET A 473 -0.94 -15.04 14.12
CA MET A 473 -0.09 -13.91 14.51
C MET A 473 -0.91 -12.67 14.89
N ALA A 474 -1.97 -12.37 14.16
CA ALA A 474 -2.84 -11.23 14.47
C ALA A 474 -3.50 -11.35 15.85
N THR A 475 -4.01 -12.54 16.21
CA THR A 475 -4.60 -12.80 17.54
C THR A 475 -3.56 -12.79 18.65
N ALA A 476 -2.37 -13.35 18.42
CA ALA A 476 -1.25 -13.26 19.37
C ALA A 476 -0.83 -11.80 19.64
N GLN A 477 -0.83 -10.96 18.60
CA GLN A 477 -0.54 -9.54 18.74
C GLN A 477 -1.58 -8.81 19.61
N VAL A 478 -2.87 -9.18 19.52
CA VAL A 478 -3.91 -8.61 20.39
C VAL A 478 -3.64 -8.99 21.85
N ARG A 479 -3.39 -10.27 22.13
CA ARG A 479 -3.09 -10.74 23.49
C ARG A 479 -1.83 -10.09 24.07
N LEU A 480 -0.83 -9.83 23.23
CA LEU A 480 0.35 -9.04 23.60
C LEU A 480 -0.03 -7.59 23.95
N SER A 481 -0.84 -6.94 23.12
CA SER A 481 -1.34 -5.58 23.42
C SER A 481 -2.18 -5.53 24.69
N ILE A 482 -2.95 -6.57 25.02
CA ILE A 482 -3.68 -6.65 26.29
C ILE A 482 -2.70 -6.67 27.46
N ALA A 483 -1.66 -7.50 27.40
CA ALA A 483 -0.64 -7.56 28.45
C ALA A 483 0.06 -6.20 28.62
N ARG A 484 0.48 -5.55 27.53
CA ARG A 484 1.11 -4.21 27.57
C ARG A 484 0.17 -3.15 28.14
N CYS A 485 -1.08 -3.14 27.71
CA CYS A 485 -2.09 -2.22 28.22
C CYS A 485 -2.23 -2.37 29.73
N LEU A 486 -2.33 -3.61 30.23
CA LEU A 486 -2.40 -3.88 31.67
C LEU A 486 -1.12 -3.44 32.39
N THR A 487 0.07 -3.63 31.82
CA THR A 487 1.32 -3.07 32.39
C THR A 487 1.21 -1.56 32.57
N SER A 488 0.75 -0.82 31.56
CA SER A 488 0.63 0.64 31.60
C SER A 488 -0.45 1.15 32.57
N MET A 489 -1.56 0.41 32.71
CA MET A 489 -2.68 0.79 33.57
C MET A 489 -2.38 0.66 35.08
N VAL A 490 -1.27 0.02 35.45
CA VAL A 490 -0.82 -0.10 36.85
C VAL A 490 -0.43 1.24 37.48
N HIS A 491 -0.49 2.35 36.74
CA HIS A 491 -0.21 3.69 37.24
C HIS A 491 -1.49 4.52 37.51
N LEU A 492 -2.68 4.05 37.15
CA LEU A 492 -3.97 4.73 37.44
C LEU A 492 -4.25 4.88 38.94
N PRO A 493 -5.14 5.76 39.43
CA PRO A 493 -5.41 5.89 40.87
C PRO A 493 -5.71 4.57 41.61
N ALA A 494 -5.36 4.49 42.89
CA ALA A 494 -5.52 3.28 43.70
C ALA A 494 -6.99 2.84 43.81
N GLU A 495 -7.92 3.81 43.83
CA GLU A 495 -9.36 3.55 43.88
C GLU A 495 -9.86 2.83 42.62
N VAL A 496 -9.26 3.12 41.46
CA VAL A 496 -9.60 2.44 40.20
C VAL A 496 -8.96 1.06 40.16
N THR A 497 -7.65 1.01 40.39
CA THR A 497 -6.90 -0.25 40.27
C THR A 497 -7.28 -1.29 41.31
N GLY A 498 -7.61 -0.89 42.54
CA GLY A 498 -8.06 -1.79 43.60
C GLY A 498 -9.38 -2.50 43.28
N ARG A 499 -10.32 -1.82 42.62
CA ARG A 499 -11.62 -2.39 42.21
C ARG A 499 -11.47 -3.50 41.17
N HIS A 500 -10.50 -3.38 40.28
CA HIS A 500 -10.35 -4.26 39.11
C HIS A 500 -9.28 -5.34 39.24
N ARG A 501 -8.33 -5.17 40.17
CA ARG A 501 -7.19 -6.08 40.36
C ARG A 501 -7.60 -7.55 40.41
N ASN A 502 -8.49 -7.90 41.33
CA ASN A 502 -8.84 -9.30 41.59
C ASN A 502 -9.94 -9.83 40.68
N LYS A 503 -10.79 -8.94 40.14
CA LYS A 503 -11.98 -9.33 39.39
C LYS A 503 -11.70 -9.47 37.89
N GLU A 504 -11.00 -8.52 37.29
CA GLU A 504 -10.70 -8.53 35.86
C GLU A 504 -9.22 -8.78 35.56
N VAL A 505 -8.28 -8.10 36.24
CA VAL A 505 -6.87 -8.05 35.83
C VAL A 505 -6.11 -9.36 36.07
N LEU A 506 -6.04 -9.82 37.33
CA LEU A 506 -5.27 -11.03 37.67
C LEU A 506 -5.78 -12.29 36.94
N PRO A 507 -7.11 -12.52 36.78
CA PRO A 507 -7.60 -13.65 36.00
C PRO A 507 -7.19 -13.64 34.53
N ILE A 508 -7.14 -12.45 33.88
CA ILE A 508 -6.66 -12.33 32.50
C ILE A 508 -5.16 -12.65 32.44
N LEU A 509 -4.36 -12.06 33.32
CA LEU A 509 -2.91 -12.26 33.33
C LEU A 509 -2.53 -13.71 33.58
N GLN A 510 -3.24 -14.41 34.47
CA GLN A 510 -3.06 -15.85 34.70
C GLN A 510 -3.24 -16.66 33.40
N ARG A 511 -4.26 -16.35 32.59
CA ARG A 511 -4.46 -17.02 31.30
C ARG A 511 -3.35 -16.68 30.29
N LEU A 512 -2.89 -15.44 30.26
CA LEU A 512 -1.86 -14.98 29.32
C LEU A 512 -0.44 -15.50 29.66
N ILE A 513 -0.17 -15.88 30.92
CA ILE A 513 1.12 -16.48 31.31
C ILE A 513 1.31 -17.88 30.71
N ASP A 514 0.22 -18.58 30.42
CA ASP A 514 0.23 -19.89 29.76
C ASP A 514 0.07 -19.78 28.22
N ASP A 515 0.20 -18.58 27.65
CA ASP A 515 0.02 -18.36 26.21
C ASP A 515 1.04 -19.12 25.34
N PRO A 516 0.66 -19.68 24.19
CA PRO A 516 1.60 -20.33 23.27
C PRO A 516 2.72 -19.39 22.78
N SER A 517 2.46 -18.08 22.69
CA SER A 517 3.45 -17.08 22.29
C SER A 517 4.36 -16.70 23.46
N ARG A 518 5.67 -16.92 23.30
CA ARG A 518 6.68 -16.48 24.28
C ARG A 518 6.62 -14.98 24.55
N ALA A 519 6.34 -14.16 23.52
CA ALA A 519 6.26 -12.71 23.69
C ALA A 519 5.10 -12.30 24.60
N VAL A 520 3.93 -12.94 24.43
CA VAL A 520 2.75 -12.70 25.28
C VAL A 520 3.05 -13.10 26.72
N ARG A 521 3.63 -14.28 26.94
CA ARG A 521 3.97 -14.76 28.29
C ARG A 521 4.91 -13.82 29.03
N LEU A 522 5.98 -13.37 28.37
CA LEU A 522 6.95 -12.47 28.99
C LEU A 522 6.31 -11.15 29.42
N GLU A 523 5.45 -10.58 28.59
CA GLU A 523 4.78 -9.33 28.90
C GLU A 523 3.69 -9.51 29.96
N ALA A 524 2.98 -10.63 29.95
CA ALA A 524 2.00 -10.97 30.98
C ALA A 524 2.63 -11.15 32.37
N VAL A 525 3.81 -11.78 32.45
CA VAL A 525 4.58 -11.89 33.71
C VAL A 525 5.01 -10.52 34.21
N ARG A 526 5.49 -9.64 33.31
CA ARG A 526 5.85 -8.26 33.67
C ARG A 526 4.66 -7.49 34.23
N ALA A 527 3.53 -7.53 33.53
CA ALA A 527 2.28 -6.92 33.98
C ALA A 527 1.87 -7.48 35.36
N GLN A 528 1.86 -8.80 35.52
CA GLN A 528 1.44 -9.43 36.78
C GLN A 528 2.32 -9.00 37.94
N ASN A 529 3.64 -8.98 37.76
CA ASN A 529 4.56 -8.52 38.80
C ASN A 529 4.29 -7.07 39.17
N ALA A 530 4.07 -6.18 38.20
CA ALA A 530 3.75 -4.78 38.48
C ALA A 530 2.44 -4.65 39.30
N TRP A 531 1.41 -5.40 38.94
CA TRP A 531 0.11 -5.38 39.64
C TRP A 531 0.18 -6.01 41.04
N LEU A 532 1.06 -6.97 41.26
CA LEU A 532 1.25 -7.59 42.57
C LEU A 532 2.07 -6.70 43.52
N LEU A 533 3.08 -6.01 43.00
CA LEU A 533 3.96 -5.10 43.75
C LEU A 533 3.29 -3.77 44.11
N ARG A 534 2.19 -3.42 43.44
CA ARG A 534 1.37 -2.28 43.80
C ARG A 534 0.56 -2.60 45.06
N THR A 535 1.09 -2.19 46.21
CA THR A 535 0.44 -2.27 47.53
C THR A 535 -0.30 -0.98 47.85
#